data_AF-A0A970EH45-F1
#
_entry.id   AF-A0A970EH45-F1
#
_cell.length_a   1.000
_cell.length_b   1.000
_cell.length_c   1.000
_cell.angle_alpha   90.00
_cell.angle_beta   90.00
_cell.angle_gamma   90.00
#
_symmetry.space_group_name_H-M   'P 1'
#
loop_
_entity.id
_entity.type
_entity.pdbx_description
1 polymer ?
#
loop_
_entity_poly.entity_id
_entity_poly.type
_entity_poly.pdbx_seq_one_letter_code
_entity_poly.pdbx_strand_id
1 'polypeptide(L)' 'ITEYERIKTLLGGQVLKTPVLKGDKAVLVCPEPQNMDLVIGQDMVTAYLETKNLNHYFRIVETVLLRIKNKDAVIVYE' A
#
# COMPACT_ATOMS: atom_id res chain seq x y z
N ILE A 1 -5.35 -14.36 26.38
CA ILE A 1 -4.67 -13.90 25.15
C ILE A 1 -5.66 -14.11 24.01
N THR A 2 -5.93 -13.11 23.18
CA THR A 2 -6.85 -13.24 22.03
C THR A 2 -6.12 -13.83 20.82
N GLU A 3 -6.84 -14.40 19.86
CA GLU A 3 -6.25 -14.94 18.63
C GLU A 3 -5.52 -13.86 17.82
N TYR A 4 -6.06 -12.63 17.83
CA TYR A 4 -5.40 -11.47 17.23
C TYR A 4 -4.01 -11.22 17.84
N GLU A 5 -3.90 -11.21 19.18
CA GLU A 5 -2.61 -10.98 19.84
C GLU A 5 -1.61 -12.12 19.55
N ARG A 6 -2.07 -13.37 19.45
CA ARG A 6 -1.21 -14.51 19.05
C ARG A 6 -0.63 -14.32 17.65
N ILE A 7 -1.48 -14.01 16.67
CA ILE A 7 -1.06 -13.80 15.28
C ILE A 7 -0.13 -12.60 15.19
N LYS A 8 -0.45 -11.52 15.91
CA LYS A 8 0.38 -10.33 15.95
C LYS A 8 1.77 -10.62 16.53
N THR A 9 1.88 -11.42 17.59
CA THR A 9 3.19 -11.85 18.12
C THR A 9 3.95 -12.72 17.13
N LEU A 10 3.29 -13.68 16.46
CA LEU A 10 3.91 -14.54 15.45
C LEU A 10 4.49 -13.74 14.27
N LEU A 11 3.82 -12.67 13.86
CA LEU A 11 4.23 -11.79 12.76
C LEU A 11 5.08 -10.60 13.20
N GLY A 12 5.63 -10.62 14.42
CA GLY A 12 6.51 -9.54 14.91
C GLY A 12 5.82 -8.16 14.99
N GLY A 13 4.51 -8.14 15.23
CA GLY A 13 3.70 -6.93 15.31
C GLY A 13 3.06 -6.48 13.98
N GLN A 14 3.37 -7.13 12.86
CA GLN A 14 3.02 -6.66 11.51
C GLN A 14 1.65 -7.15 11.04
N VAL A 15 0.59 -6.81 11.78
CA VAL A 15 -0.80 -7.05 11.36
C VAL A 15 -1.44 -5.71 11.04
N LEU A 16 -1.73 -5.49 9.75
CA LEU A 16 -2.32 -4.26 9.24
C LEU A 16 -3.77 -4.50 8.81
N LYS A 17 -4.67 -3.58 9.17
CA LYS A 17 -6.05 -3.58 8.71
C LYS A 17 -6.22 -2.49 7.66
N THR A 18 -6.81 -2.84 6.51
CA THR A 18 -7.12 -1.90 5.43
C THR A 18 -8.58 -2.04 5.01
N PRO A 19 -9.30 -0.94 4.76
CA PRO A 19 -10.66 -0.99 4.22
C PRO A 19 -10.69 -1.36 2.72
N VAL A 20 -9.54 -1.40 2.05
CA VAL A 20 -9.45 -1.72 0.61
C VAL A 20 -9.72 -3.21 0.34
N LEU A 21 -9.32 -4.08 1.27
CA LEU A 21 -9.69 -5.49 1.25
C LEU A 21 -11.14 -5.64 1.73
N LYS A 22 -12.01 -6.19 0.87
CA LYS A 22 -13.45 -6.36 1.14
C LYS A 22 -13.76 -7.82 1.49
N GLY A 23 -14.79 -8.01 2.31
CA GLY A 23 -15.22 -9.36 2.74
C GLY A 23 -14.22 -9.99 3.69
N ASP A 24 -14.20 -11.32 3.73
CA ASP A 24 -13.35 -12.12 4.63
C ASP A 24 -11.98 -12.43 4.02
N LYS A 25 -11.41 -11.46 3.29
CA LYS A 25 -10.14 -11.61 2.57
C LYS A 25 -8.95 -11.07 3.34
N ALA A 26 -7.82 -11.75 3.22
CA ALA A 26 -6.54 -11.30 3.78
C ALA A 26 -5.39 -11.60 2.84
N VAL A 27 -4.27 -10.88 3.02
CA VAL A 27 -3.03 -11.14 2.28
C VAL A 27 -1.88 -11.18 3.29
N LEU A 28 -1.08 -12.24 3.21
CA LEU A 28 0.21 -12.33 3.89
C LEU A 28 1.32 -12.11 2.85
N VAL A 29 2.22 -11.17 3.14
CA VAL A 29 3.31 -10.81 2.23
C VAL A 29 4.64 -10.83 2.97
N CYS A 30 5.71 -11.15 2.24
CA CYS A 30 7.08 -10.91 2.66
C CYS A 30 7.57 -9.61 1.98
N PRO A 31 7.53 -8.45 2.67
CA PRO A 31 7.71 -7.14 2.05
C PRO A 31 9.17 -6.75 1.82
N GLU A 32 10.12 -7.66 2.05
CA GLU A 32 11.53 -7.36 1.92
C GLU A 32 11.90 -7.02 0.45
N PRO A 33 12.88 -6.12 0.22
CA PRO A 33 13.19 -5.62 -1.12
C PRO A 33 13.52 -6.69 -2.17
N GLN A 34 14.04 -7.86 -1.76
CA GLN A 34 14.29 -8.97 -2.69
C GLN A 34 13.01 -9.59 -3.26
N ASN A 35 11.89 -9.50 -2.54
CA ASN A 35 10.60 -10.09 -2.89
C ASN A 35 9.70 -9.07 -3.60
N MET A 36 9.65 -7.83 -3.11
CA MET A 36 8.82 -6.77 -3.69
C MET A 36 9.34 -5.38 -3.32
N ASP A 37 9.00 -4.38 -4.14
CA ASP A 37 9.23 -2.98 -3.82
C ASP A 37 8.23 -2.05 -4.51
N LEU A 38 8.17 -0.81 -4.04
CA LEU A 38 7.46 0.28 -4.69
C LEU A 38 8.48 1.15 -5.43
N VAL A 39 8.37 1.19 -6.76
CA VAL A 39 9.16 2.12 -7.58
C VAL A 39 8.47 3.46 -7.58
N ILE A 40 9.22 4.49 -7.19
CA ILE A 40 8.74 5.87 -7.17
C ILE A 40 9.37 6.59 -8.36
N GLY A 41 8.53 7.04 -9.30
CA GLY A 41 8.95 7.91 -10.41
C GLY A 41 8.89 9.38 -10.01
N GLN A 42 7.76 9.79 -9.45
CA GLN A 42 7.50 11.12 -8.92
C GLN A 42 6.78 10.94 -7.59
N ASP A 43 7.41 11.38 -6.50
CA ASP A 43 6.78 11.41 -5.19
C ASP A 43 5.62 12.42 -5.18
N MET A 44 4.75 12.34 -4.17
CA MET A 44 3.56 13.16 -4.03
C MET A 44 3.91 14.66 -4.01
N VAL A 45 3.48 15.38 -5.04
CA VAL A 45 3.70 16.83 -5.19
C VAL A 45 2.41 17.55 -5.59
N THR A 46 2.33 18.84 -5.26
CA THR A 46 1.23 19.72 -5.68
C THR A 46 1.72 20.67 -6.76
N ALA A 47 1.03 20.70 -7.89
CA ALA A 47 1.28 21.59 -9.02
C ALA A 47 0.15 22.61 -9.19
N TYR A 48 0.49 23.86 -9.47
CA TYR A 48 -0.49 24.86 -9.89
C TYR A 48 -0.85 24.65 -11.36
N LEU A 49 -2.15 24.60 -11.67
CA LEU A 49 -2.64 24.43 -13.03
C LEU A 49 -2.97 25.77 -13.67
N GLU A 50 -3.99 26.46 -13.15
CA GLU A 50 -4.50 27.70 -13.73
C GLU A 50 -5.44 28.44 -12.76
N THR A 51 -5.79 29.68 -13.11
CA THR A 51 -6.97 30.37 -12.54
C THR A 51 -8.12 30.26 -13.53
N LYS A 52 -9.27 29.74 -13.10
CA LYS A 52 -10.50 29.69 -13.91
C LYS A 52 -11.70 30.11 -13.08
N ASN A 53 -12.55 30.99 -13.63
CA ASN A 53 -13.69 31.56 -12.93
C ASN A 53 -13.31 32.15 -11.55
N LEU A 54 -12.17 32.84 -11.47
CA LEU A 54 -11.60 33.38 -10.24
C LEU A 54 -11.26 32.34 -9.14
N ASN A 55 -11.18 31.05 -9.49
CA ASN A 55 -10.70 30.00 -8.60
C ASN A 55 -9.31 29.53 -9.01
N HIS A 56 -8.48 29.19 -8.03
CA HIS A 56 -7.16 28.61 -8.24
C HIS A 56 -7.26 27.08 -8.31
N TYR A 57 -6.77 26.51 -9.40
CA TYR A 57 -6.75 25.06 -9.61
C TYR A 57 -5.36 24.51 -9.33
N PHE A 58 -5.33 23.50 -8.48
CA PHE A 58 -4.13 22.74 -8.16
C PHE A 58 -4.33 21.28 -8.51
N ARG A 59 -3.24 20.56 -8.73
CA ARG A 59 -3.23 19.11 -8.93
C ARG A 59 -2.21 18.46 -8.02
N ILE A 60 -2.63 17.45 -7.29
CA ILE A 60 -1.72 16.53 -6.61
C ILE A 60 -1.37 15.43 -7.61
N VAL A 61 -0.08 15.16 -7.81
CA VAL A 61 0.41 14.09 -8.68
C VAL A 61 1.41 13.23 -7.94
N GLU A 62 1.38 11.93 -8.25
CA GLU A 62 2.33 10.93 -7.81
C GLU A 62 2.42 9.88 -8.92
N THR A 63 3.61 9.33 -9.18
CA THR A 63 3.76 8.17 -10.05
C THR A 63 4.52 7.09 -9.30
N VAL A 64 3.83 6.00 -9.00
CA VAL A 64 4.35 4.84 -8.29
C VAL A 64 3.94 3.55 -8.98
N LEU A 65 4.80 2.53 -8.89
CA LEU A 65 4.54 1.20 -9.42
C LEU A 65 4.96 0.14 -8.41
N LEU A 66 4.03 -0.76 -8.05
CA LEU A 66 4.37 -1.95 -7.28
C LEU A 66 5.06 -2.97 -8.20
N ARG A 67 6.24 -3.44 -7.79
CA ARG A 67 6.94 -4.56 -8.42
C ARG A 67 6.97 -5.77 -7.50
N ILE A 68 6.43 -6.89 -7.98
CA ILE A 68 6.53 -8.19 -7.32
C ILE A 68 7.63 -8.98 -8.04
N LYS A 69 8.76 -9.19 -7.36
CA LYS A 69 9.94 -9.90 -7.89
C LYS A 69 9.84 -11.40 -7.65
N ASN A 70 9.29 -11.79 -6.50
CA ASN A 70 9.01 -13.17 -6.14
C ASN A 70 7.51 -13.35 -5.90
N LYS A 71 6.85 -14.18 -6.71
CA LYS A 71 5.40 -14.41 -6.61
C LYS A 71 5.05 -15.28 -5.40
N ASP A 72 5.94 -16.16 -4.99
CA ASP A 72 5.72 -17.07 -3.85
C ASP A 72 5.77 -16.34 -2.50
N ALA A 73 6.21 -15.08 -2.50
CA ALA A 73 6.22 -14.20 -1.34
C ALA A 73 4.85 -13.56 -1.03
N VAL A 74 3.79 -13.93 -1.75
CA VAL A 74 2.42 -13.41 -1.58
C VAL A 74 1.45 -14.57 -1.43
N ILE A 75 0.76 -14.63 -0.30
CA ILE A 75 -0.31 -15.60 -0.03
C ILE A 75 -1.62 -14.86 0.13
N VAL A 76 -2.63 -15.28 -0.63
CA VAL A 76 -3.98 -14.72 -0.60
C VAL A 76 -4.90 -15.69 0.15
N TYR A 77 -5.66 -15.17 1.10
CA TYR A 77 -6.75 -15.87 1.78
C TYR A 77 -8.08 -15.32 1.24
N GLU A 78 -8.93 -16.23 0.73
CA GLU A 78 -10.22 -15.91 0.11
C GLU A 78 -11.41 -16.07 1.06
#